data_AF-A0A954HNG3-F1
#
_entry.id   AF-A0A954HNG3-F1
#
_cell.length_a   1.000
_cell.length_b   1.000
_cell.length_c   1.000
_cell.angle_alpha   90.00
_cell.angle_beta   90.00
_cell.angle_gamma   90.00
#
_symmetry.space_group_name_H-M   'P 1'
#
loop_
_entity.id
_entity.type
_entity.pdbx_description
1 polymer ?
#
loop_
_entity_poly.entity_id
_entity_poly.type
_entity_poly.pdbx_seq_one_letter_code
_entity_poly.pdbx_strand_id
1 'polypeptide(L)'
;DNHGRDRDRIISVARDVAGLKKIDHGVVSHWHRDHYGNHAALAAAFGIGTFWDRGIPDTLPEDKEFETRIAAYRAASQNASRPLKAGDGISLKSAQTPLSLRVLTSGREVVPNVGPVNPFADRHEEREHDPTDNAASLSLLLSFGEFRFLCCGDLTWNVEGRLVTPNNPVGTVDLFMVTHHGLPVSNNPALVLAIDPVVTVMCNGPTKGGAESTLKTLREVRSLQDMYQLHRNIDLNEELQATSDFIANRGSTETCLGRWIKASVAPDGKSYTVQIDRDGTVRTYKTRQNTVAAKEVRSN
;
A
#
# COMPACT_ATOMS: atom_id res chain seq x y z
N ASP A 1 10.15 2.93 15.17
CA ASP A 1 11.04 1.84 14.76
C ASP A 1 11.33 0.82 15.88
N ASN A 2 10.72 0.96 17.08
CA ASN A 2 10.86 -0.02 18.18
C ASN A 2 12.33 -0.34 18.52
N HIS A 3 13.10 0.69 18.89
CA HIS A 3 14.53 0.59 19.23
C HIS A 3 15.37 -0.02 18.10
N GLY A 4 15.12 0.37 16.84
CA GLY A 4 15.84 -0.14 15.66
C GLY A 4 15.34 -1.47 15.11
N ARG A 5 14.48 -2.21 15.83
CA ARG A 5 13.95 -3.50 15.38
C ARG A 5 13.32 -3.44 13.99
N ASP A 6 12.45 -2.45 13.75
CA ASP A 6 11.71 -2.37 12.48
C ASP A 6 12.66 -1.98 11.34
N ARG A 7 13.60 -1.07 11.61
CA ARG A 7 14.66 -0.68 10.66
C ARG A 7 15.47 -1.90 10.23
N ASP A 8 15.93 -2.70 11.19
CA ASP A 8 16.82 -3.83 10.93
C ASP A 8 16.12 -4.93 10.12
N ARG A 9 14.84 -5.16 10.38
CA ARG A 9 14.00 -6.05 9.58
C ARG A 9 13.87 -5.58 8.13
N ILE A 10 13.58 -4.30 7.92
CA ILE A 10 13.45 -3.74 6.56
C ILE A 10 14.79 -3.85 5.82
N ILE A 11 15.90 -3.48 6.45
CA ILE A 11 17.24 -3.56 5.86
C ILE A 11 17.60 -5.02 5.51
N SER A 12 17.32 -5.98 6.41
CA SER A 12 17.60 -7.38 6.14
C SER A 12 16.75 -7.92 4.99
N VAL A 13 15.45 -7.64 4.94
CA VAL A 13 14.60 -8.07 3.80
C VAL A 13 15.05 -7.42 2.49
N ALA A 14 15.31 -6.11 2.50
CA ALA A 14 15.78 -5.38 1.33
C ALA A 14 17.10 -5.95 0.79
N ARG A 15 18.08 -6.20 1.67
CA ARG A 15 19.42 -6.67 1.29
C ARG A 15 19.45 -8.17 0.99
N ASP A 16 18.92 -8.98 1.89
CA ASP A 16 19.16 -10.43 1.94
C ASP A 16 18.09 -11.24 1.18
N VAL A 17 16.88 -10.67 1.01
CA VAL A 17 15.74 -11.35 0.36
C VAL A 17 15.40 -10.74 -1.00
N ALA A 18 15.42 -9.41 -1.11
CA ALA A 18 15.19 -8.69 -2.36
C ALA A 18 16.49 -8.41 -3.13
N GLY A 19 17.66 -8.54 -2.49
CA GLY A 19 18.95 -8.33 -3.15
C GLY A 19 19.25 -6.88 -3.51
N LEU A 20 18.55 -5.91 -2.91
CA LEU A 20 18.69 -4.48 -3.23
C LEU A 20 20.11 -3.99 -2.94
N LYS A 21 20.65 -3.26 -3.91
CA LYS A 21 21.94 -2.54 -3.80
C LYS A 21 21.78 -1.03 -3.76
N LYS A 22 20.65 -0.53 -4.28
CA LYS A 22 20.29 0.88 -4.33
C LYS A 22 18.77 1.01 -4.37
N ILE A 23 18.26 2.13 -3.84
CA ILE A 23 16.87 2.55 -4.04
C ILE A 23 16.88 3.72 -5.03
N ASP A 24 16.26 3.57 -6.19
CA ASP A 24 16.17 4.68 -7.16
C ASP A 24 15.11 5.71 -6.75
N HIS A 25 14.00 5.25 -6.18
CA HIS A 25 12.88 6.10 -5.74
C HIS A 25 12.40 5.67 -4.35
N GLY A 26 12.41 6.60 -3.39
CA GLY A 26 11.76 6.44 -2.08
C GLY A 26 10.50 7.29 -2.05
N VAL A 27 9.34 6.69 -1.76
CA VAL A 27 8.05 7.39 -1.74
C VAL A 27 7.46 7.31 -0.33
N VAL A 28 7.09 8.46 0.22
CA VAL A 28 6.35 8.57 1.48
C VAL A 28 4.87 8.85 1.18
N SER A 29 3.97 8.06 1.75
CA SER A 29 2.53 8.25 1.61
C SER A 29 2.05 9.49 2.38
N HIS A 30 2.41 9.59 3.66
CA HIS A 30 2.05 10.69 4.57
C HIS A 30 3.02 10.74 5.77
N TRP A 31 2.82 11.69 6.67
CA TRP A 31 3.80 12.07 7.68
C TRP A 31 3.60 11.44 9.07
N HIS A 32 3.06 10.23 9.14
CA HIS A 32 3.17 9.42 10.36
C HIS A 32 4.49 8.63 10.39
N ARG A 33 5.07 8.52 11.60
CA ARG A 33 6.44 8.01 11.80
C ARG A 33 6.65 6.58 11.29
N ASP A 34 5.61 5.76 11.28
CA ASP A 34 5.64 4.39 10.75
C ASP A 34 5.70 4.32 9.22
N HIS A 35 5.52 5.44 8.49
CA HIS A 35 5.62 5.52 7.04
C HIS A 35 6.93 6.15 6.57
N TYR A 36 7.37 7.25 7.17
CA TYR A 36 8.59 7.95 6.74
C TYR A 36 9.82 7.64 7.61
N GLY A 37 9.63 7.16 8.85
CA GLY A 37 10.64 7.23 9.91
C GLY A 37 11.96 6.49 9.65
N ASN A 38 11.98 5.50 8.75
CA ASN A 38 13.18 4.73 8.41
C ASN A 38 13.86 5.18 7.11
N HIS A 39 13.33 6.19 6.39
CA HIS A 39 13.91 6.62 5.11
C HIS A 39 15.36 7.10 5.25
N ALA A 40 15.72 7.79 6.34
CA ALA A 40 17.10 8.20 6.58
C ALA A 40 18.05 7.00 6.74
N ALA A 41 17.62 5.97 7.46
CA ALA A 41 18.40 4.73 7.61
C ALA A 41 18.52 3.97 6.28
N LEU A 42 17.46 3.94 5.47
CA LEU A 42 17.49 3.32 4.13
C LEU A 42 18.39 4.10 3.17
N ALA A 43 18.37 5.44 3.23
CA ALA A 43 19.28 6.28 2.46
C ALA A 43 20.74 6.03 2.84
N ALA A 44 21.04 5.87 4.13
CA ALA A 44 22.39 5.54 4.58
C ALA A 44 22.83 4.12 4.15
N ALA A 45 21.92 3.15 4.17
CA ALA A 45 22.23 1.74 3.86
C ALA A 45 22.34 1.44 2.36
N PHE A 46 21.50 2.06 1.53
CA PHE A 46 21.38 1.74 0.10
C PHE A 46 21.58 2.94 -0.83
N GLY A 47 21.51 4.17 -0.30
CA GLY A 47 21.29 5.36 -1.10
C GLY A 47 19.84 5.42 -1.63
N ILE A 48 19.30 6.63 -1.73
CA ILE A 48 18.00 6.90 -2.38
C ILE A 48 18.23 7.94 -3.48
N GLY A 49 17.86 7.62 -4.72
CA GLY A 49 18.06 8.50 -5.87
C GLY A 49 17.12 9.71 -5.87
N THR A 50 15.82 9.49 -5.74
CA THR A 50 14.81 10.55 -5.64
C THR A 50 13.85 10.27 -4.51
N PHE A 51 13.61 11.27 -3.69
CA PHE A 51 12.60 11.26 -2.64
C PHE A 51 11.32 11.88 -3.17
N TRP A 52 10.22 11.17 -3.00
CA TRP A 52 8.88 11.60 -3.37
C TRP A 52 7.98 11.60 -2.13
N ASP A 53 7.06 12.56 -2.07
CA ASP A 53 6.10 12.68 -0.98
C ASP A 53 4.85 13.46 -1.44
N ARG A 54 3.92 13.69 -0.52
CA ARG A 54 2.70 14.51 -0.72
C ARG A 54 2.91 16.01 -0.44
N GLY A 55 4.15 16.47 -0.37
CA GLY A 55 4.55 17.76 0.17
C GLY A 55 4.72 17.74 1.69
N ILE A 56 5.85 18.26 2.17
CA ILE A 56 6.11 18.44 3.60
C ILE A 56 5.32 19.66 4.11
N PRO A 57 4.37 19.51 5.05
CA PRO A 57 3.68 20.65 5.64
C PRO A 57 4.61 21.41 6.59
N ASP A 58 4.30 22.66 6.87
CA ASP A 58 5.05 23.45 7.86
C ASP A 58 4.84 22.92 9.28
N THR A 59 3.62 22.47 9.58
CA THR A 59 3.24 21.87 10.87
C THR A 59 2.33 20.67 10.66
N LEU A 60 2.30 19.78 11.65
CA LEU A 60 1.39 18.65 11.70
C LEU A 60 0.61 18.68 13.02
N PRO A 61 -0.67 19.07 13.05
CA PRO A 61 -1.42 19.30 14.30
C PRO A 61 -1.40 18.12 15.29
N GLU A 62 -1.43 16.90 14.77
CA GLU A 62 -1.41 15.65 15.53
C GLU A 62 -0.02 15.22 16.01
N ASP A 63 1.06 15.88 15.57
CA ASP A 63 2.42 15.63 16.04
C ASP A 63 3.14 16.94 16.40
N LYS A 64 3.10 17.29 17.68
CA LYS A 64 3.78 18.46 18.24
C LYS A 64 5.31 18.42 18.04
N GLU A 65 5.89 17.24 17.87
CA GLU A 65 7.32 17.03 17.69
C GLU A 65 7.70 16.86 16.21
N PHE A 66 6.77 17.14 15.29
CA PHE A 66 6.94 16.90 13.86
C PHE A 66 8.22 17.53 13.31
N GLU A 67 8.50 18.80 13.66
CA GLU A 67 9.68 19.53 13.22
C GLU A 67 10.98 18.78 13.57
N THR A 68 11.08 18.31 14.81
CA THR A 68 12.25 17.53 15.27
C THR A 68 12.30 16.15 14.60
N ARG A 69 11.15 15.47 14.48
CA ARG A 69 11.09 14.10 13.94
C ARG A 69 11.32 14.03 12.44
N ILE A 70 10.95 15.05 11.67
CA ILE A 70 11.17 15.09 10.21
C ILE A 70 12.59 15.49 9.82
N ALA A 71 13.38 16.04 10.75
CA ALA A 71 14.73 16.52 10.48
C ALA A 71 15.63 15.47 9.80
N ALA A 72 15.54 14.19 10.23
CA ALA A 72 16.32 13.11 9.61
C ALA A 72 15.91 12.84 8.15
N TYR A 73 14.62 12.93 7.83
CA TYR A 73 14.13 12.80 6.46
C TYR A 73 14.60 13.98 5.59
N ARG A 74 14.49 15.21 6.12
CA ARG A 74 14.99 16.41 5.42
C ARG A 74 16.49 16.32 5.16
N ALA A 75 17.28 15.89 6.15
CA ALA A 75 18.72 15.70 5.97
C ALA A 75 19.03 14.63 4.90
N ALA A 76 18.37 13.48 4.97
CA ALA A 76 18.59 12.38 4.02
C ALA A 76 18.19 12.74 2.57
N SER A 77 17.11 13.53 2.42
CA SER A 77 16.66 14.05 1.13
C SER A 77 17.38 15.34 0.69
N GLN A 78 18.29 15.86 1.52
CA GLN A 78 18.93 17.17 1.34
C GLN A 78 17.93 18.31 1.15
N ASN A 79 16.76 18.18 1.81
CA ASN A 79 15.61 19.09 1.70
C ASN A 79 15.15 19.29 0.24
N ALA A 80 15.37 18.28 -0.61
CA ALA A 80 15.09 18.29 -2.05
C ALA A 80 14.15 17.16 -2.47
N SER A 81 13.29 16.69 -1.55
CA SER A 81 12.19 15.80 -1.90
C SER A 81 11.21 16.51 -2.84
N ARG A 82 10.51 15.71 -3.66
CA ARG A 82 9.66 16.20 -4.74
C ARG A 82 8.20 15.86 -4.43
N PRO A 83 7.32 16.87 -4.25
CA PRO A 83 5.91 16.62 -4.01
C PRO A 83 5.26 16.06 -5.29
N LEU A 84 4.39 15.08 -5.11
CA LEU A 84 3.54 14.51 -6.15
C LEU A 84 2.09 14.92 -5.95
N LYS A 85 1.37 15.10 -7.05
CA LYS A 85 -0.07 15.39 -7.10
C LYS A 85 -0.85 14.19 -7.62
N ALA A 86 -2.14 14.14 -7.33
CA ALA A 86 -3.04 13.17 -7.94
C ALA A 86 -2.97 13.29 -9.48
N GLY A 87 -2.75 12.16 -10.16
CA GLY A 87 -2.58 12.10 -11.62
C GLY A 87 -1.13 12.06 -12.07
N ASP A 88 -0.16 12.43 -11.23
CA ASP A 88 1.26 12.35 -11.59
C ASP A 88 1.71 10.90 -11.81
N GLY A 89 2.71 10.73 -12.68
CA GLY A 89 3.39 9.47 -12.89
C GLY A 89 4.84 9.55 -12.42
N ILE A 90 5.35 8.49 -11.80
CA ILE A 90 6.78 8.32 -11.56
C ILE A 90 7.35 7.51 -12.73
N SER A 91 8.27 8.11 -13.47
CA SER A 91 8.98 7.41 -14.55
C SER A 91 9.93 6.36 -13.96
N LEU A 92 9.63 5.09 -14.20
CA LEU A 92 10.45 3.96 -13.77
C LEU A 92 11.18 3.34 -14.96
N LYS A 93 12.39 2.84 -14.74
CA LYS A 93 13.09 2.05 -15.76
C LYS A 93 12.32 0.74 -15.97
N SER A 94 11.90 0.50 -17.20
CA SER A 94 11.29 -0.76 -17.63
C SER A 94 12.21 -1.46 -18.61
N ALA A 95 12.14 -2.80 -18.64
CA ALA A 95 12.80 -3.63 -19.63
C ALA A 95 11.79 -4.01 -20.72
N GLN A 96 11.63 -5.29 -21.03
CA GLN A 96 10.67 -5.76 -22.04
C GLN A 96 9.22 -5.54 -21.61
N THR A 97 8.93 -5.67 -20.32
CA THR A 97 7.59 -5.49 -19.77
C THR A 97 7.41 -4.05 -19.29
N PRO A 98 6.40 -3.31 -19.79
CA PRO A 98 6.14 -1.94 -19.38
C PRO A 98 5.91 -1.85 -17.87
N LEU A 99 6.57 -0.90 -17.21
CA LEU A 99 6.40 -0.59 -15.79
C LEU A 99 5.97 0.87 -15.65
N SER A 100 4.88 1.11 -14.91
CA SER A 100 4.43 2.45 -14.58
C SER A 100 3.94 2.53 -13.14
N LEU A 101 3.98 3.74 -12.60
CA LEU A 101 3.51 4.05 -11.26
C LEU A 101 2.75 5.36 -11.30
N ARG A 102 1.44 5.31 -11.03
CA ARG A 102 0.53 6.46 -11.09
C ARG A 102 0.04 6.82 -9.69
N VAL A 103 0.00 8.11 -9.40
CA VAL A 103 -0.54 8.65 -8.15
C VAL A 103 -2.06 8.79 -8.30
N LEU A 104 -2.82 8.16 -7.41
CA LEU A 104 -4.29 8.22 -7.44
C LEU A 104 -4.85 9.25 -6.46
N THR A 105 -4.17 9.46 -5.34
CA THR A 105 -4.47 10.48 -4.34
C THR A 105 -3.19 11.14 -3.87
N SER A 106 -3.28 12.39 -3.45
CA SER A 106 -2.19 13.08 -2.74
C SER A 106 -2.75 14.35 -2.09
N GLY A 107 -2.43 14.59 -0.81
CA GLY A 107 -2.82 15.84 -0.16
C GLY A 107 -4.34 16.05 -0.08
N ARG A 108 -5.12 14.97 0.08
CA ARG A 108 -6.61 14.92 0.10
C ARG A 108 -7.27 15.12 -1.27
N GLU A 109 -6.49 15.31 -2.33
CA GLU A 109 -6.98 15.29 -3.70
C GLU A 109 -7.04 13.87 -4.25
N VAL A 110 -7.98 13.62 -5.15
CA VAL A 110 -8.15 12.37 -5.89
C VAL A 110 -7.98 12.65 -7.39
N VAL A 111 -7.57 11.66 -8.17
CA VAL A 111 -7.62 11.74 -9.64
C VAL A 111 -9.05 12.01 -10.10
N PRO A 112 -9.26 12.59 -11.31
CA PRO A 112 -10.59 12.72 -11.88
C PRO A 112 -11.35 11.39 -11.81
N ASN A 113 -12.56 11.43 -11.24
CA ASN A 113 -13.40 10.24 -11.06
C ASN A 113 -14.10 9.87 -12.38
N VAL A 114 -13.30 9.35 -13.31
CA VAL A 114 -13.72 8.88 -14.64
C VAL A 114 -13.56 7.37 -14.76
N GLY A 115 -14.24 6.74 -15.72
CA GLY A 115 -14.21 5.29 -15.92
C GLY A 115 -15.61 4.68 -15.80
N PRO A 116 -15.71 3.34 -15.76
CA PRO A 116 -16.99 2.66 -15.57
C PRO A 116 -17.66 3.05 -14.25
N VAL A 117 -18.99 3.10 -14.24
CA VAL A 117 -19.78 3.29 -13.02
C VAL A 117 -19.37 2.23 -11.99
N ASN A 118 -19.15 2.64 -10.75
CA ASN A 118 -18.91 1.74 -9.65
C ASN A 118 -20.25 1.17 -9.17
N PRO A 119 -20.53 -0.14 -9.37
CA PRO A 119 -21.79 -0.74 -8.92
C PRO A 119 -21.92 -0.81 -7.40
N PHE A 120 -20.84 -0.54 -6.65
CA PHE A 120 -20.81 -0.50 -5.19
C PHE A 120 -20.74 0.92 -4.64
N ALA A 121 -21.00 1.95 -5.47
CA ALA A 121 -20.99 3.35 -5.06
C ALA A 121 -21.92 3.64 -3.88
N ASP A 122 -23.07 2.95 -3.81
CA ASP A 122 -24.05 3.04 -2.74
C ASP A 122 -23.59 2.44 -1.40
N ARG A 123 -22.52 1.63 -1.41
CA ARG A 123 -21.87 1.11 -0.19
C ARG A 123 -20.99 2.15 0.49
N HIS A 124 -20.75 3.31 -0.14
CA HIS A 124 -20.13 4.44 0.53
C HIS A 124 -21.18 5.23 1.30
N GLU A 125 -21.07 5.17 2.63
CA GLU A 125 -21.75 6.08 3.53
C GLU A 125 -20.72 7.10 4.04
N GLU A 126 -20.99 8.39 3.86
CA GLU A 126 -20.10 9.45 4.33
C GLU A 126 -19.96 9.39 5.86
N ARG A 127 -18.73 9.54 6.35
CA ARG A 127 -18.40 9.58 7.78
C ARG A 127 -17.92 10.95 8.20
N GLU A 128 -17.68 11.14 9.49
CA GLU A 128 -17.04 12.36 9.98
C GLU A 128 -15.70 12.62 9.26
N HIS A 129 -15.43 13.90 9.03
CA HIS A 129 -14.20 14.34 8.40
C HIS A 129 -12.98 13.94 9.25
N ASP A 130 -12.01 13.28 8.62
CA ASP A 130 -10.72 12.98 9.24
C ASP A 130 -9.73 14.12 9.00
N PRO A 131 -9.36 14.89 10.04
CA PRO A 131 -8.43 16.00 9.91
C PRO A 131 -6.98 15.55 9.85
N THR A 132 -6.68 14.28 10.16
CA THR A 132 -5.29 13.78 10.27
C THR A 132 -4.63 13.60 8.90
N ASP A 133 -3.32 13.38 8.92
CA ASP A 133 -2.51 13.17 7.73
C ASP A 133 -2.82 11.88 6.98
N ASN A 134 -3.47 10.92 7.64
CA ASN A 134 -3.94 9.70 7.02
C ASN A 134 -4.80 10.01 5.79
N ALA A 135 -5.75 10.95 5.92
CA ALA A 135 -6.61 11.42 4.82
C ALA A 135 -5.82 12.09 3.68
N ALA A 136 -4.60 12.56 3.96
CA ALA A 136 -3.71 13.18 2.98
C ALA A 136 -2.83 12.18 2.22
N SER A 137 -2.93 10.87 2.54
CA SER A 137 -2.07 9.82 1.99
C SER A 137 -1.96 9.87 0.48
N LEU A 138 -0.72 9.78 0.02
CA LEU A 138 -0.39 9.51 -1.36
C LEU A 138 -0.62 8.02 -1.64
N SER A 139 -1.48 7.73 -2.62
CA SER A 139 -1.75 6.37 -3.09
C SER A 139 -1.12 6.10 -4.46
N LEU A 140 -0.66 4.87 -4.64
CA LEU A 140 0.08 4.42 -5.81
C LEU A 140 -0.60 3.24 -6.47
N LEU A 141 -0.83 3.36 -7.78
CA LEU A 141 -1.18 2.25 -8.65
C LEU A 141 0.03 1.90 -9.51
N LEU A 142 0.64 0.75 -9.23
CA LEU A 142 1.70 0.16 -10.04
C LEU A 142 1.09 -0.72 -11.12
N SER A 143 1.58 -0.60 -12.36
CA SER A 143 1.28 -1.53 -13.44
C SER A 143 2.57 -2.12 -14.01
N PHE A 144 2.65 -3.44 -14.12
CA PHE A 144 3.76 -4.16 -14.73
C PHE A 144 3.23 -5.15 -15.78
N GLY A 145 3.23 -4.75 -17.05
CA GLY A 145 2.43 -5.42 -18.07
C GLY A 145 0.95 -5.35 -17.70
N GLU A 146 0.30 -6.50 -17.56
CA GLU A 146 -1.10 -6.58 -17.12
C GLU A 146 -1.25 -6.56 -15.59
N PHE A 147 -0.17 -6.83 -14.83
CA PHE A 147 -0.22 -6.94 -13.37
C PHE A 147 -0.43 -5.58 -12.74
N ARG A 148 -1.37 -5.47 -11.81
CA ARG A 148 -1.70 -4.23 -11.11
C ARG A 148 -1.63 -4.40 -9.61
N PHE A 149 -0.92 -3.48 -8.96
CA PHE A 149 -0.80 -3.41 -7.50
C PHE A 149 -1.25 -2.04 -6.99
N LEU A 150 -2.16 -2.03 -6.00
CA LEU A 150 -2.63 -0.81 -5.35
C LEU A 150 -2.12 -0.74 -3.90
N CYS A 151 -1.56 0.41 -3.53
CA CYS A 151 -1.20 0.75 -2.17
C CYS A 151 -1.67 2.18 -1.85
N CYS A 152 -2.53 2.33 -0.86
CA CYS A 152 -3.09 3.64 -0.49
C CYS A 152 -2.49 4.25 0.77
N GLY A 153 -1.43 3.65 1.34
CA GLY A 153 -0.93 4.04 2.65
C GLY A 153 -2.03 3.89 3.69
N ASP A 154 -2.34 4.99 4.39
CA ASP A 154 -3.35 5.03 5.44
C ASP A 154 -4.59 5.85 5.01
N LEU A 155 -4.84 5.97 3.70
CA LEU A 155 -5.96 6.73 3.14
C LEU A 155 -7.28 6.39 3.85
N THR A 156 -8.05 7.41 4.24
CA THR A 156 -9.24 7.19 5.06
C THR A 156 -10.54 7.17 4.27
N TRP A 157 -11.57 6.63 4.92
CA TRP A 157 -12.84 6.19 4.37
C TRP A 157 -13.50 7.14 3.37
N ASN A 158 -13.55 8.44 3.69
CA ASN A 158 -14.20 9.43 2.82
C ASN A 158 -13.37 9.73 1.56
N VAL A 159 -12.03 9.69 1.66
CA VAL A 159 -11.16 9.93 0.50
C VAL A 159 -11.13 8.68 -0.39
N GLU A 160 -11.12 7.48 0.20
CA GLU A 160 -11.36 6.23 -0.53
C GLU A 160 -12.71 6.27 -1.26
N GLY A 161 -13.79 6.72 -0.59
CA GLY A 161 -15.12 6.86 -1.17
C GLY A 161 -15.13 7.82 -2.37
N ARG A 162 -14.57 9.03 -2.21
CA ARG A 162 -14.42 10.03 -3.28
C ARG A 162 -13.59 9.51 -4.47
N LEU A 163 -12.58 8.68 -4.21
CA LEU A 163 -11.75 8.11 -5.27
C LEU A 163 -12.56 7.22 -6.21
N VAL A 164 -13.58 6.51 -5.72
CA VAL A 164 -14.32 5.49 -6.49
C VAL A 164 -15.84 5.71 -6.59
N THR A 165 -16.33 6.90 -6.27
CA THR A 165 -17.76 7.24 -6.34
C THR A 165 -17.97 8.50 -7.18
N PRO A 166 -18.86 8.48 -8.21
CA PRO A 166 -19.70 7.35 -8.64
C PRO A 166 -19.02 6.36 -9.60
N ASN A 167 -17.83 6.67 -10.13
CA ASN A 167 -17.11 5.83 -11.08
C ASN A 167 -15.87 5.19 -10.45
N ASN A 168 -15.35 4.14 -11.08
CA ASN A 168 -14.12 3.47 -10.68
C ASN A 168 -12.93 3.85 -11.60
N PRO A 169 -12.17 4.91 -11.28
CA PRO A 169 -10.96 5.28 -12.02
C PRO A 169 -9.78 4.34 -11.77
N VAL A 170 -9.85 3.53 -10.71
CA VAL A 170 -8.80 2.57 -10.35
C VAL A 170 -8.89 1.33 -11.22
N GLY A 171 -10.09 0.87 -11.54
CA GLY A 171 -10.33 -0.43 -12.15
C GLY A 171 -9.91 -1.57 -11.22
N THR A 172 -9.78 -2.78 -11.77
CA THR A 172 -9.46 -3.99 -11.02
C THR A 172 -7.96 -4.16 -10.79
N VAL A 173 -7.55 -4.75 -9.65
CA VAL A 173 -6.13 -4.93 -9.25
C VAL A 173 -5.76 -6.36 -8.84
N ASP A 174 -4.59 -6.88 -9.19
CA ASP A 174 -4.22 -8.25 -8.81
C ASP A 174 -3.83 -8.34 -7.33
N LEU A 175 -3.06 -7.36 -6.85
CA LEU A 175 -2.62 -7.28 -5.47
C LEU A 175 -3.08 -5.97 -4.83
N PHE A 176 -3.62 -6.05 -3.62
CA PHE A 176 -3.99 -4.89 -2.82
C PHE A 176 -3.27 -4.90 -1.47
N MET A 177 -2.53 -3.84 -1.17
CA MET A 177 -2.09 -3.56 0.19
C MET A 177 -3.28 -3.00 0.96
N VAL A 178 -3.84 -3.80 1.87
CA VAL A 178 -4.99 -3.40 2.67
C VAL A 178 -4.66 -2.10 3.40
N THR A 179 -5.52 -1.11 3.23
CA THR A 179 -5.23 0.27 3.61
C THR A 179 -5.20 0.40 5.13
N HIS A 180 -4.30 1.24 5.64
CA HIS A 180 -4.24 1.62 7.04
C HIS A 180 -4.19 0.43 8.00
N HIS A 181 -3.34 -0.56 7.67
CA HIS A 181 -3.18 -1.80 8.43
C HIS A 181 -4.46 -2.65 8.55
N GLY A 182 -5.52 -2.32 7.81
CA GLY A 182 -6.85 -2.90 7.96
C GLY A 182 -7.70 -2.28 9.07
N LEU A 183 -7.43 -1.05 9.50
CA LEU A 183 -8.29 -0.31 10.43
C LEU A 183 -9.64 0.07 9.79
N PRO A 184 -10.71 0.20 10.61
CA PRO A 184 -12.08 0.39 10.11
C PRO A 184 -12.35 1.82 9.61
N VAL A 185 -11.45 2.77 9.89
CA VAL A 185 -11.49 4.15 9.36
C VAL A 185 -11.04 4.23 7.90
N SER A 186 -10.73 3.09 7.29
CA SER A 186 -10.33 2.90 5.88
C SER A 186 -11.00 1.62 5.35
N ASN A 187 -10.59 1.15 4.18
CA ASN A 187 -11.10 -0.06 3.53
C ASN A 187 -12.61 0.03 3.24
N ASN A 188 -13.05 1.20 2.76
CA ASN A 188 -14.41 1.47 2.32
C ASN A 188 -14.89 0.39 1.32
N PRO A 189 -16.02 -0.30 1.55
CA PRO A 189 -16.53 -1.33 0.65
C PRO A 189 -16.73 -0.85 -0.79
N ALA A 190 -17.09 0.43 -1.00
CA ALA A 190 -17.19 0.98 -2.34
C ALA A 190 -15.85 0.90 -3.09
N LEU A 191 -14.71 1.06 -2.40
CA LEU A 191 -13.37 0.89 -2.98
C LEU A 191 -13.00 -0.57 -3.11
N VAL A 192 -13.05 -1.32 -2.00
CA VAL A 192 -12.54 -2.70 -1.92
C VAL A 192 -13.25 -3.62 -2.91
N LEU A 193 -14.58 -3.49 -3.03
CA LEU A 193 -15.36 -4.31 -3.96
C LEU A 193 -15.18 -3.87 -5.41
N ALA A 194 -14.97 -2.58 -5.67
CA ALA A 194 -14.77 -2.05 -7.02
C ALA A 194 -13.41 -2.44 -7.63
N ILE A 195 -12.36 -2.49 -6.82
CA ILE A 195 -11.02 -2.91 -7.26
C ILE A 195 -10.89 -4.45 -7.33
N ASP A 196 -11.84 -5.17 -6.72
CA ASP A 196 -12.03 -6.62 -6.79
C ASP A 196 -10.70 -7.40 -6.73
N PRO A 197 -9.90 -7.27 -5.65
CA PRO A 197 -8.53 -7.78 -5.64
C PRO A 197 -8.46 -9.31 -5.70
N VAL A 198 -7.42 -9.87 -6.34
CA VAL A 198 -7.19 -11.34 -6.36
C VAL A 198 -6.47 -11.79 -5.09
N VAL A 199 -5.49 -11.01 -4.65
CA VAL A 199 -4.77 -11.24 -3.39
C VAL A 199 -4.71 -9.94 -2.60
N THR A 200 -4.83 -10.05 -1.28
CA THR A 200 -4.58 -8.91 -0.38
C THR A 200 -3.43 -9.20 0.58
N VAL A 201 -2.65 -8.18 0.91
CA VAL A 201 -1.66 -8.23 1.99
C VAL A 201 -1.99 -7.13 2.99
N MET A 202 -2.12 -7.49 4.26
CA MET A 202 -2.40 -6.55 5.34
C MET A 202 -1.17 -6.39 6.24
N CYS A 203 -0.61 -5.18 6.29
CA CYS A 203 0.54 -4.84 7.12
C CYS A 203 0.16 -4.51 8.58
N ASN A 204 -0.70 -5.33 9.19
CA ASN A 204 -1.15 -5.15 10.57
C ASN A 204 -0.09 -5.59 11.59
N GLY A 205 -0.25 -5.12 12.83
CA GLY A 205 0.46 -5.64 14.00
C GLY A 205 -0.41 -6.58 14.83
N PRO A 206 0.11 -7.17 15.91
CA PRO A 206 -0.66 -8.05 16.79
C PRO A 206 -1.92 -7.39 17.36
N THR A 207 -1.88 -6.09 17.63
CA THR A 207 -2.97 -5.30 18.24
C THR A 207 -3.34 -4.04 17.44
N LYS A 208 -2.66 -3.77 16.31
CA LYS A 208 -2.95 -2.63 15.41
C LYS A 208 -3.46 -3.16 14.08
N GLY A 209 -4.67 -2.77 13.67
CA GLY A 209 -5.25 -3.18 12.39
C GLY A 209 -5.91 -4.55 12.44
N GLY A 210 -6.18 -5.16 11.29
CA GLY A 210 -6.89 -6.44 11.23
C GLY A 210 -8.29 -6.40 11.85
N ALA A 211 -9.04 -5.32 11.61
CA ALA A 211 -10.37 -5.16 12.17
C ALA A 211 -11.35 -6.17 11.54
N GLU A 212 -12.28 -6.68 12.36
CA GLU A 212 -13.28 -7.65 11.90
C GLU A 212 -14.12 -7.10 10.74
N SER A 213 -14.52 -5.82 10.78
CA SER A 213 -15.29 -5.19 9.71
C SER A 213 -14.51 -5.15 8.39
N THR A 214 -13.20 -4.86 8.43
CA THR A 214 -12.35 -4.89 7.25
C THR A 214 -12.26 -6.29 6.68
N LEU A 215 -12.04 -7.29 7.54
CA LEU A 215 -11.97 -8.71 7.14
C LEU A 215 -13.31 -9.21 6.57
N LYS A 216 -14.44 -8.72 7.08
CA LYS A 216 -15.78 -8.97 6.49
C LYS A 216 -15.88 -8.39 5.08
N THR A 217 -15.52 -7.12 4.88
CA THR A 217 -15.51 -6.49 3.55
C THR A 217 -14.61 -7.26 2.56
N LEU A 218 -13.42 -7.69 3.00
CA LEU A 218 -12.52 -8.48 2.14
C LEU A 218 -13.17 -9.79 1.69
N ARG A 219 -13.88 -10.50 2.58
CA ARG A 219 -14.59 -11.75 2.24
C ARG A 219 -15.74 -11.56 1.24
N GLU A 220 -16.26 -10.34 1.07
CA GLU A 220 -17.26 -10.02 0.06
C GLU A 220 -16.64 -9.88 -1.36
N VAL A 221 -15.32 -9.76 -1.48
CA VAL A 221 -14.64 -9.63 -2.77
C VAL A 221 -14.78 -10.91 -3.58
N ARG A 222 -15.31 -10.78 -4.80
CA ARG A 222 -15.62 -11.92 -5.66
C ARG A 222 -14.37 -12.64 -6.17
N SER A 223 -13.35 -11.91 -6.59
CA SER A 223 -12.14 -12.47 -7.20
C SER A 223 -11.07 -12.89 -6.20
N LEU A 224 -11.30 -12.65 -4.90
CA LEU A 224 -10.31 -12.87 -3.86
C LEU A 224 -10.04 -14.37 -3.69
N GLN A 225 -8.78 -14.75 -3.88
CA GLN A 225 -8.30 -16.11 -3.64
C GLN A 225 -7.73 -16.24 -2.24
N ASP A 226 -6.83 -15.32 -1.86
CA ASP A 226 -6.09 -15.43 -0.60
C ASP A 226 -5.88 -14.07 0.09
N MET A 227 -6.07 -14.06 1.42
CA MET A 227 -5.84 -12.91 2.29
C MET A 227 -4.61 -13.15 3.17
N TYR A 228 -3.53 -12.42 2.93
CA TYR A 228 -2.33 -12.48 3.76
C TYR A 228 -2.35 -11.41 4.85
N GLN A 229 -1.91 -11.78 6.05
CA GLN A 229 -1.69 -10.88 7.17
C GLN A 229 -0.24 -10.94 7.63
N LEU A 230 0.35 -9.78 7.87
CA LEU A 230 1.69 -9.70 8.45
C LEU A 230 1.68 -10.22 9.88
N HIS A 231 0.62 -9.95 10.65
CA HIS A 231 0.44 -10.47 12.00
C HIS A 231 -0.95 -11.05 12.23
N ARG A 232 -1.06 -12.02 13.13
CA ARG A 232 -2.35 -12.40 13.73
C ARG A 232 -2.85 -11.21 14.57
N ASN A 233 -4.11 -10.81 14.42
CA ASN A 233 -4.75 -9.93 15.40
C ASN A 233 -5.07 -10.77 16.65
N ILE A 234 -4.43 -10.48 17.77
CA ILE A 234 -4.55 -11.29 18.99
C ILE A 234 -5.86 -11.07 19.73
N ASP A 235 -6.50 -9.94 19.50
CA ASP A 235 -7.78 -9.55 20.11
C ASP A 235 -8.99 -10.11 19.34
N LEU A 236 -8.73 -10.74 18.18
CA LEU A 236 -9.76 -11.30 17.31
C LEU A 236 -9.72 -12.84 17.31
N ASN A 237 -10.90 -13.46 17.26
CA ASN A 237 -11.01 -14.92 17.12
C ASN A 237 -10.30 -15.40 15.84
N GLU A 238 -9.72 -16.61 15.89
CA GLU A 238 -8.94 -17.16 14.76
C GLU A 238 -9.80 -17.33 13.49
N GLU A 239 -11.06 -17.73 13.64
CA GLU A 239 -12.02 -17.91 12.55
C GLU A 239 -12.39 -16.60 11.82
N LEU A 240 -12.23 -15.46 12.49
CA LEU A 240 -12.62 -14.15 11.96
C LEU A 240 -11.52 -13.50 11.12
N GLN A 241 -10.33 -14.11 11.03
CA GLN A 241 -9.19 -13.59 10.28
C GLN A 241 -8.67 -14.60 9.25
N ALA A 242 -7.54 -14.31 8.60
CA ALA A 242 -6.91 -15.25 7.68
C ALA A 242 -6.56 -16.58 8.38
N THR A 243 -6.58 -17.69 7.66
CA THR A 243 -6.12 -18.96 8.23
C THR A 243 -4.62 -18.92 8.50
N SER A 244 -4.12 -19.80 9.37
CA SER A 244 -2.73 -19.76 9.85
C SER A 244 -1.68 -19.78 8.74
N ASP A 245 -1.98 -20.43 7.61
CA ASP A 245 -1.08 -20.56 6.46
C ASP A 245 -0.87 -19.23 5.71
N PHE A 246 -1.67 -18.22 6.00
CA PHE A 246 -1.60 -16.88 5.40
C PHE A 246 -1.24 -15.79 6.42
N ILE A 247 -0.82 -16.18 7.64
CA ILE A 247 -0.37 -15.25 8.67
C ILE A 247 1.14 -15.42 8.89
N ALA A 248 1.92 -14.38 8.61
CA ALA A 248 3.38 -14.46 8.73
C ALA A 248 3.87 -14.54 10.18
N ASN A 249 3.30 -13.73 11.08
CA ASN A 249 3.71 -13.66 12.48
C ASN A 249 2.50 -13.89 13.41
N ARG A 250 2.50 -14.99 14.16
CA ARG A 250 1.33 -15.40 14.98
C ARG A 250 1.43 -15.01 16.46
N GLY A 251 2.63 -14.66 16.93
CA GLY A 251 2.91 -14.29 18.32
C GLY A 251 2.60 -12.83 18.64
N SER A 252 2.85 -12.47 19.90
CA SER A 252 2.80 -11.08 20.39
C SER A 252 3.96 -10.25 19.82
N THR A 253 3.99 -8.95 20.15
CA THR A 253 5.07 -8.04 19.74
C THR A 253 6.44 -8.50 20.25
N GLU A 254 6.49 -9.05 21.46
CA GLU A 254 7.70 -9.51 22.16
C GLU A 254 8.24 -10.81 21.56
N THR A 255 7.35 -11.67 21.08
CA THR A 255 7.68 -12.98 20.49
C THR A 255 7.69 -12.95 18.95
N CYS A 256 7.52 -11.77 18.36
CA CYS A 256 7.46 -11.60 16.92
C CYS A 256 8.82 -11.90 16.28
N LEU A 257 8.84 -12.88 15.37
CA LEU A 257 10.05 -13.29 14.64
C LEU A 257 10.40 -12.34 13.49
N GLY A 258 9.46 -11.50 13.04
CA GLY A 258 9.68 -10.59 11.93
C GLY A 258 9.69 -11.28 10.56
N ARG A 259 8.89 -12.34 10.42
CA ARG A 259 8.68 -13.02 9.15
C ARG A 259 8.06 -12.06 8.14
N TRP A 260 8.55 -12.10 6.92
CA TRP A 260 8.10 -11.24 5.83
C TRP A 260 7.07 -11.95 4.96
N ILE A 261 6.34 -11.16 4.19
CA ILE A 261 5.53 -11.60 3.05
C ILE A 261 6.16 -10.99 1.80
N LYS A 262 6.46 -11.81 0.79
CA LYS A 262 7.05 -11.38 -0.47
C LYS A 262 6.13 -11.74 -1.62
N ALA A 263 5.79 -10.74 -2.42
CA ALA A 263 5.23 -10.96 -3.75
C ALA A 263 6.35 -10.92 -4.80
N SER A 264 6.31 -11.77 -5.83
CA SER A 264 7.24 -11.74 -6.95
C SER A 264 6.49 -11.91 -8.26
N VAL A 265 6.54 -10.89 -9.12
CA VAL A 265 5.86 -10.90 -10.41
C VAL A 265 6.78 -11.50 -11.46
N ALA A 266 6.26 -12.41 -12.28
CA ALA A 266 7.01 -13.00 -13.38
C ALA A 266 7.47 -11.91 -14.36
N PRO A 267 8.61 -12.08 -15.06
CA PRO A 267 9.16 -11.04 -15.92
C PRO A 267 8.23 -10.54 -17.03
N ASP A 268 7.27 -11.35 -17.46
CA ASP A 268 6.26 -11.01 -18.48
C ASP A 268 4.98 -10.37 -17.90
N GLY A 269 4.88 -10.25 -16.57
CA GLY A 269 3.73 -9.70 -15.87
C GLY A 269 2.50 -10.61 -15.84
N LYS A 270 2.55 -11.85 -16.33
CA LYS A 270 1.36 -12.71 -16.50
C LYS A 270 1.02 -13.58 -15.29
N SER A 271 1.94 -13.69 -14.35
CA SER A 271 1.72 -14.38 -13.08
C SER A 271 2.55 -13.73 -11.99
N TYR A 272 2.18 -14.01 -10.75
CA TYR A 272 2.95 -13.61 -9.59
C TYR A 272 2.86 -14.67 -8.51
N THR A 273 3.85 -14.71 -7.64
CA THR A 273 3.86 -15.58 -6.47
C THR A 273 3.76 -14.76 -5.19
N VAL A 274 3.22 -15.37 -4.14
CA VAL A 274 3.27 -14.83 -2.78
C VAL A 274 3.78 -15.91 -1.83
N GLN A 275 4.75 -15.55 -0.99
CA GLN A 275 5.44 -16.44 -0.06
C GLN A 275 5.58 -15.77 1.31
N ILE A 276 5.37 -16.55 2.37
CA ILE A 276 5.69 -16.17 3.75
C ILE A 276 7.02 -16.79 4.13
N ASP A 277 7.99 -15.96 4.48
CA ASP A 277 9.33 -16.41 4.91
C ASP A 277 10.05 -17.30 3.87
N ARG A 278 11.33 -17.60 4.11
CA ARG A 278 12.20 -18.25 3.12
C ARG A 278 11.76 -19.68 2.78
N ASP A 279 11.25 -20.40 3.78
CA ASP A 279 10.89 -21.81 3.68
C ASP A 279 9.37 -22.03 3.52
N GLY A 280 8.58 -20.96 3.44
CA GLY A 280 7.13 -21.08 3.30
C GLY A 280 6.69 -21.46 1.89
N THR A 281 5.46 -21.94 1.78
CA THR A 281 4.84 -22.33 0.52
C THR A 281 4.79 -21.16 -0.45
N VAL A 282 5.33 -21.36 -1.65
CA VAL A 282 5.21 -20.41 -2.77
C VAL A 282 3.87 -20.65 -3.45
N ARG A 283 2.92 -19.73 -3.28
CA ARG A 283 1.62 -19.79 -3.97
C ARG A 283 1.69 -18.97 -5.25
N THR A 284 1.16 -19.50 -6.34
CA THR A 284 1.21 -18.86 -7.67
C THR A 284 -0.18 -18.43 -8.10
N TYR A 285 -0.30 -17.20 -8.58
CA TYR A 285 -1.53 -16.59 -9.06
C TYR A 285 -1.34 -16.14 -10.51
N LYS A 286 -2.42 -16.19 -11.29
CA LYS A 286 -2.43 -15.63 -12.64
C LYS A 286 -2.83 -14.16 -12.57
N THR A 287 -2.09 -13.32 -13.28
CA THR A 287 -2.48 -11.93 -13.51
C THR A 287 -3.75 -11.89 -14.35
N ARG A 288 -4.67 -10.99 -14.01
CA ARG A 288 -5.89 -10.78 -14.78
C ARG A 288 -5.60 -10.03 -16.08
N GLN A 289 -6.19 -10.50 -17.17
CA GLN A 289 -6.20 -9.74 -18.42
C GLN A 289 -7.13 -8.54 -18.25
N ASN A 290 -6.57 -7.34 -18.19
CA ASN A 290 -7.35 -6.11 -18.05
C ASN A 290 -7.92 -5.72 -19.42
N THR A 291 -9.20 -6.02 -19.65
CA THR A 291 -9.91 -5.72 -20.91
C THR A 291 -10.16 -4.24 -21.16
N VAL A 292 -9.69 -3.33 -20.31
CA VAL A 292 -10.04 -1.89 -20.37
C VAL A 292 -9.00 -1.03 -21.11
N ALA A 293 -7.78 -1.52 -21.38
CA ALA A 293 -6.69 -0.67 -21.89
C ALA A 293 -6.53 -0.57 -23.43
N ALA A 294 -7.46 -1.10 -24.23
CA ALA A 294 -7.30 -1.11 -25.70
C ALA A 294 -7.85 0.13 -26.44
N LYS A 295 -8.46 1.11 -25.77
CA LYS A 295 -9.11 2.26 -26.44
C LYS A 295 -8.47 3.63 -26.27
N GLU A 296 -7.50 3.83 -25.38
CA GLU A 296 -6.98 5.19 -25.11
C GLU A 296 -5.55 5.49 -25.63
N VAL A 297 -4.92 4.60 -26.39
CA VAL A 297 -3.61 4.88 -27.03
C VAL A 297 -3.77 5.43 -28.47
N ARG A 298 -4.96 5.93 -28.84
CA ARG A 298 -5.18 6.60 -30.13
C ARG A 298 -6.02 7.87 -29.98
N SER A 299 -5.50 8.87 -29.29
CA SER A 299 -5.84 10.27 -29.57
C SER A 299 -4.83 11.21 -28.93
N ASN A 300 -4.24 12.04 -29.80
CA ASN A 300 -3.28 13.13 -29.61
C ASN A 300 -1.80 12.75 -29.48
#